data_AF-A0A2E5CEZ7-F1
#
_entry.id   AF-A0A2E5CEZ7-F1
#
_cell.length_a   1.000
_cell.length_b   1.000
_cell.length_c   1.000
_cell.angle_alpha   90.00
_cell.angle_beta   90.00
_cell.angle_gamma   90.00
#
_symmetry.space_group_name_H-M   'P 1'
#
loop_
_entity.id
_entity.type
_entity.pdbx_description
1 polymer ?
#
loop_
_entity_poly.entity_id
_entity_poly.type
_entity_poly.pdbx_seq_one_letter_code
_entity_poly.pdbx_strand_id
1 'polypeptide(L)'
;MTSILSNFLFSSSARKTLVYYSGFCFLFLFTYLALVSTVSFFHFLLDHEMRVIERWLTMNAWETLILAKMIAAFIVLKALRLNNYLFTSSLTVLKNSELVPERKALAMLFYFGTFFVAMAFQFGQIISNEKGVDFVLTSYLGSILFYLIDFFVIFNLLHHNPLERRRQKILLCIALPALFILVTKSAMPYIETQTLYLALHFGSMTALLAKSKNNMGNIFLYSVLIIGPMSVFFGVDLVWADNYSKYLYPSHTSLMGTFLVWLTGFIYYFRTNQPA
;
A
#
# COMPACT_ATOMS: atom_id res chain seq x y z
N MET A 1 14.50 33.49 5.37
CA MET A 1 15.01 32.24 5.99
C MET A 1 14.15 31.01 5.66
N THR A 2 12.81 31.12 5.62
CA THR A 2 11.90 30.00 5.30
C THR A 2 12.05 29.44 3.87
N SER A 3 12.30 30.28 2.86
CA SER A 3 12.50 29.81 1.47
C SER A 3 13.78 28.96 1.32
N ILE A 4 14.88 29.37 1.96
CA ILE A 4 16.18 28.68 1.89
C ILE A 4 16.12 27.31 2.57
N LEU A 5 15.56 27.22 3.79
CA LEU A 5 15.34 25.94 4.48
C LEU A 5 14.38 25.04 3.71
N SER A 6 13.31 25.60 3.13
CA SER A 6 12.35 24.82 2.34
C SER A 6 12.96 24.25 1.04
N ASN A 7 13.86 25.00 0.40
CA ASN A 7 14.59 24.57 -0.80
C ASN A 7 15.74 23.62 -0.46
N PHE A 8 16.29 23.72 0.76
CA PHE A 8 17.30 22.80 1.26
C PHE A 8 16.72 21.41 1.55
N LEU A 9 15.49 21.35 2.08
CA LEU A 9 14.83 20.09 2.44
C LEU A 9 14.14 19.42 1.24
N PHE A 10 13.36 20.16 0.44
CA PHE A 10 12.64 19.59 -0.71
C PHE A 10 12.81 20.45 -1.97
N SER A 11 13.13 19.81 -3.11
CA SER A 11 13.03 20.46 -4.42
C SER A 11 11.59 20.85 -4.73
N SER A 12 11.42 21.76 -5.69
CA SER A 12 10.12 22.06 -6.29
C SER A 12 9.39 20.78 -6.73
N SER A 13 10.09 19.83 -7.38
CA SER A 13 9.53 18.54 -7.78
C SER A 13 9.06 17.69 -6.59
N ALA A 14 9.90 17.54 -5.56
CA ALA A 14 9.53 16.74 -4.38
C ALA A 14 8.33 17.36 -3.62
N ARG A 15 8.28 18.69 -3.53
CA ARG A 15 7.16 19.41 -2.92
C ARG A 15 5.88 19.19 -3.73
N LYS A 16 5.93 19.29 -5.06
CA LYS A 16 4.78 18.98 -5.92
C LYS A 16 4.28 17.56 -5.69
N THR A 17 5.16 16.56 -5.71
CA THR A 17 4.80 15.16 -5.43
C THR A 17 4.13 15.00 -4.07
N LEU A 18 4.69 15.61 -3.02
CA LEU A 18 4.10 15.56 -1.68
C LEU A 18 2.74 16.25 -1.61
N VAL A 19 2.56 17.41 -2.24
CA VAL A 19 1.29 18.14 -2.25
C VAL A 19 0.21 17.32 -2.95
N TYR A 20 0.49 16.80 -4.15
CA TYR A 20 -0.49 15.98 -4.88
C TYR A 20 -0.80 14.66 -4.17
N TYR A 21 0.20 14.00 -3.59
CA TYR A 21 -0.03 12.76 -2.84
C TYR A 21 -0.78 13.03 -1.53
N SER A 22 -0.49 14.14 -0.83
CA SER A 22 -1.30 14.60 0.32
C SER A 22 -2.74 14.86 -0.09
N GLY A 23 -2.94 15.55 -1.22
CA GLY A 23 -4.27 15.77 -1.80
C GLY A 23 -4.99 14.45 -2.10
N PHE A 24 -4.30 13.46 -2.65
CA PHE A 24 -4.83 12.11 -2.87
C PHE A 24 -5.25 11.45 -1.55
N CYS A 25 -4.40 11.47 -0.53
CA CYS A 25 -4.70 10.89 0.78
C CYS A 25 -5.92 11.54 1.44
N PHE A 26 -6.00 12.88 1.44
CA PHE A 26 -7.16 13.59 2.00
C PHE A 26 -8.44 13.36 1.19
N LEU A 27 -8.37 13.34 -0.14
CA LEU A 27 -9.51 13.01 -0.99
C LEU A 27 -9.98 11.58 -0.78
N PHE A 28 -9.05 10.64 -0.59
CA PHE A 28 -9.38 9.25 -0.22
C PHE A 28 -10.16 9.22 1.09
N LEU A 29 -9.65 9.88 2.14
CA LEU A 29 -10.32 9.92 3.44
C LEU A 29 -11.73 10.53 3.34
N PHE A 30 -11.85 11.67 2.66
CA PHE A 30 -13.13 12.35 2.47
C PHE A 30 -14.12 11.48 1.68
N THR A 31 -13.67 10.88 0.57
CA THR A 31 -14.52 10.03 -0.27
C THR A 31 -14.96 8.78 0.50
N TYR A 32 -14.05 8.17 1.26
CA TYR A 32 -14.37 7.02 2.11
C TYR A 32 -15.44 7.38 3.15
N LEU A 33 -15.27 8.48 3.89
CA LEU A 33 -16.25 8.96 4.86
C LEU A 33 -17.60 9.30 4.21
N ALA A 34 -17.59 9.90 3.03
CA ALA A 34 -18.81 10.20 2.27
C ALA A 34 -19.55 8.93 1.85
N LEU A 35 -18.83 7.91 1.35
CA LEU A 35 -19.43 6.63 0.97
C LEU A 35 -20.03 5.91 2.17
N VAL A 36 -19.28 5.78 3.26
CA VAL A 36 -19.77 5.14 4.51
C VAL A 36 -20.99 5.90 5.05
N SER A 37 -20.95 7.23 5.10
CA SER A 37 -22.07 8.06 5.56
C SER A 37 -23.32 7.88 4.68
N THR A 38 -23.15 7.87 3.36
CA THR A 38 -24.26 7.70 2.40
C THR A 38 -24.91 6.32 2.56
N VAL A 39 -24.11 5.26 2.65
CA VAL A 39 -24.61 3.90 2.88
C VAL A 39 -25.37 3.82 4.20
N SER A 40 -24.79 4.31 5.29
CA SER A 40 -25.42 4.29 6.61
C SER A 40 -26.73 5.07 6.61
N PHE A 41 -26.76 6.25 5.97
CA PHE A 41 -27.98 7.06 5.83
C PHE A 41 -29.12 6.29 5.16
N PHE A 42 -28.85 5.59 4.05
CA PHE A 42 -29.89 4.79 3.39
C PHE A 42 -30.35 3.60 4.22
N HIS A 43 -29.46 2.95 4.98
CA HIS A 43 -29.87 1.87 5.87
C HIS A 43 -30.72 2.38 7.04
N PHE A 44 -30.40 3.55 7.59
CA PHE A 44 -31.26 4.19 8.59
C PHE A 44 -32.62 4.59 8.03
N LEU A 45 -32.69 5.07 6.78
CA LEU A 45 -33.96 5.39 6.12
C LEU A 45 -34.87 4.17 5.94
N LEU A 46 -34.27 2.97 5.88
CA LEU A 46 -34.98 1.69 5.78
C LEU A 46 -35.25 1.04 7.15
N ASP A 47 -35.08 1.79 8.25
CA ASP A 47 -35.24 1.31 9.63
C ASP A 47 -34.40 0.06 9.98
N HIS A 48 -33.24 -0.11 9.34
CA HIS A 48 -32.32 -1.19 9.71
C HIS A 48 -31.62 -0.91 11.06
N GLU A 49 -31.51 -1.96 11.88
CA GLU A 49 -30.74 -1.90 13.14
C GLU A 49 -29.27 -1.55 12.89
N MET A 50 -28.62 -0.85 13.84
CA MET A 50 -27.19 -0.49 13.77
C MET A 50 -26.28 -1.69 13.47
N ARG A 51 -26.57 -2.85 14.06
CA ARG A 51 -25.83 -4.10 13.83
C ARG A 51 -25.85 -4.56 12.37
N VAL A 52 -26.96 -4.33 11.66
CA VAL A 52 -27.09 -4.66 10.24
C VAL A 52 -26.20 -3.74 9.41
N ILE A 53 -26.16 -2.45 9.77
CA ILE A 53 -25.32 -1.43 9.11
C ILE A 53 -23.84 -1.76 9.30
N GLU A 54 -23.42 -2.02 10.54
CA GLU A 54 -22.03 -2.40 10.87
C GLU A 54 -21.62 -3.66 10.11
N ARG A 55 -22.47 -4.69 10.10
CA ARG A 55 -22.21 -5.92 9.36
C ARG A 55 -22.06 -5.64 7.87
N TRP A 56 -22.94 -4.83 7.27
CA TRP A 56 -22.83 -4.49 5.85
C TRP A 56 -21.51 -3.77 5.55
N LEU A 57 -21.15 -2.78 6.37
CA LEU A 57 -19.91 -2.02 6.22
C LEU A 57 -18.69 -2.92 6.34
N THR A 58 -18.65 -3.83 7.32
CA THR A 58 -17.55 -4.78 7.47
C THR A 58 -17.45 -5.73 6.28
N MET A 59 -18.58 -6.23 5.77
CA MET A 59 -18.60 -7.20 4.67
C MET A 59 -18.21 -6.59 3.32
N ASN A 60 -18.47 -5.29 3.11
CA ASN A 60 -18.17 -4.57 1.88
C ASN A 60 -17.02 -3.56 2.04
N ALA A 61 -16.20 -3.71 3.08
CA ALA A 61 -15.18 -2.72 3.41
C ALA A 61 -14.07 -2.65 2.37
N TRP A 62 -13.65 -3.78 1.78
CA TRP A 62 -12.64 -3.80 0.71
C TRP A 62 -13.13 -3.04 -0.53
N GLU A 63 -14.35 -3.31 -0.97
CA GLU A 63 -15.00 -2.65 -2.10
C GLU A 63 -15.11 -1.14 -1.85
N THR A 64 -15.54 -0.75 -0.66
CA THR A 64 -15.69 0.67 -0.27
C THR A 64 -14.33 1.39 -0.25
N LEU A 65 -13.28 0.77 0.29
CA LEU A 65 -11.93 1.34 0.35
C LEU A 65 -11.31 1.47 -1.04
N ILE A 66 -11.42 0.43 -1.88
CA ILE A 66 -10.93 0.44 -3.26
C ILE A 66 -11.66 1.51 -4.05
N LEU A 67 -12.99 1.57 -3.97
CA LEU A 67 -13.79 2.57 -4.67
C LEU A 67 -13.40 3.99 -4.25
N ALA A 68 -13.24 4.25 -2.95
CA ALA A 68 -12.80 5.55 -2.44
C ALA A 68 -11.41 5.95 -3.00
N LYS A 69 -10.45 5.02 -3.02
CA LYS A 69 -9.11 5.27 -3.59
C LYS A 69 -9.17 5.47 -5.09
N MET A 70 -9.98 4.73 -5.83
CA MET A 70 -10.13 4.88 -7.28
C MET A 70 -10.70 6.26 -7.64
N ILE A 71 -11.72 6.73 -6.93
CA ILE A 71 -12.28 8.09 -7.10
C ILE A 71 -11.23 9.15 -6.78
N ALA A 72 -10.54 9.03 -5.64
CA ALA A 72 -9.48 9.97 -5.27
C ALA A 72 -8.32 10.00 -6.28
N ALA A 73 -7.89 8.83 -6.76
CA ALA A 73 -6.84 8.69 -7.77
C ALA A 73 -7.27 9.35 -9.08
N PHE A 74 -8.52 9.13 -9.51
CA PHE A 74 -9.07 9.76 -10.71
C PHE A 74 -9.04 11.29 -10.60
N ILE A 75 -9.52 11.85 -9.49
CA ILE A 75 -9.54 13.31 -9.27
C ILE A 75 -8.12 13.88 -9.29
N VAL A 76 -7.17 13.28 -8.56
CA VAL A 76 -5.80 13.78 -8.48
C VAL A 76 -5.05 13.67 -9.80
N LEU A 77 -5.19 12.56 -10.53
CA LEU A 77 -4.56 12.41 -11.84
C LEU A 77 -5.15 13.37 -12.88
N LYS A 78 -6.45 13.68 -12.79
CA LYS A 78 -7.08 14.73 -13.60
C LYS A 78 -6.56 16.11 -13.23
N ALA A 79 -6.46 16.44 -11.95
CA ALA A 79 -5.88 17.70 -11.49
C ALA A 79 -4.43 17.88 -11.95
N LEU A 80 -3.62 16.82 -11.86
CA LEU A 80 -2.24 16.79 -12.34
C LEU A 80 -2.17 17.04 -13.85
N ARG A 81 -3.08 16.44 -14.64
CA ARG A 81 -3.17 16.66 -16.08
C ARG A 81 -3.57 18.10 -16.43
N LEU A 82 -4.49 18.71 -15.69
CA LEU A 82 -4.91 20.09 -15.91
C LEU A 82 -3.78 21.09 -15.60
N ASN A 83 -2.94 20.79 -14.61
CA ASN A 83 -1.85 21.67 -14.20
C ASN A 83 -0.56 21.50 -15.01
N ASN A 84 -0.39 20.39 -15.74
CA ASN A 84 0.81 20.12 -16.54
C ASN A 84 0.46 19.99 -18.03
N TYR A 85 0.84 20.98 -18.83
CA TYR A 85 0.55 20.99 -20.28
C TYR A 85 1.21 19.84 -21.07
N LEU A 86 2.36 19.32 -20.60
CA LEU A 86 3.09 18.21 -21.22
C LEU A 86 2.72 16.84 -20.63
N PHE A 87 1.52 16.71 -20.07
CA PHE A 87 1.09 15.47 -19.41
C PHE A 87 0.90 14.34 -20.41
N THR A 88 1.66 13.26 -20.26
CA THR A 88 1.45 12.01 -21.02
C THR A 88 0.36 11.19 -20.36
N SER A 89 -0.43 10.45 -21.14
CA SER A 89 -1.52 9.66 -20.56
C SER A 89 -0.96 8.61 -19.60
N SER A 90 -1.60 8.37 -18.46
CA SER A 90 -1.15 7.39 -17.47
C SER A 90 -0.98 5.99 -18.06
N LEU A 91 -1.79 5.63 -19.06
CA LEU A 91 -1.65 4.38 -19.80
C LEU A 91 -0.35 4.34 -20.61
N THR A 92 0.02 5.44 -21.27
CA THR A 92 1.30 5.57 -21.96
C THR A 92 2.47 5.45 -20.99
N VAL A 93 2.37 6.09 -19.81
CA VAL A 93 3.41 5.99 -18.77
C VAL A 93 3.57 4.54 -18.30
N LEU A 94 2.46 3.81 -18.10
CA LEU A 94 2.51 2.41 -17.70
C LEU A 94 3.07 1.50 -18.81
N LYS A 95 2.70 1.74 -20.08
CA LYS A 95 3.25 1.01 -21.23
C LYS A 95 4.76 1.20 -21.39
N ASN A 96 5.26 2.39 -21.05
CA ASN A 96 6.69 2.72 -21.10
C ASN A 96 7.45 2.27 -19.83
N SER A 97 6.76 1.71 -18.84
CA SER A 97 7.39 1.24 -17.61
C SER A 97 8.01 -0.15 -17.81
N GLU A 98 9.11 -0.42 -17.09
CA GLU A 98 9.67 -1.76 -17.03
C GLU A 98 8.77 -2.66 -16.18
N LEU A 99 8.13 -3.64 -16.84
CA LEU A 99 7.31 -4.66 -16.18
C LEU A 99 8.10 -5.91 -15.81
N VAL A 100 9.30 -6.09 -16.38
CA VAL A 100 10.16 -7.24 -16.06
C VAL A 100 10.87 -6.96 -14.72
N PRO A 101 10.65 -7.80 -13.69
CA PRO A 101 11.24 -7.59 -12.37
C PRO A 101 12.76 -7.77 -12.39
N GLU A 102 13.46 -7.04 -11.54
CA GLU A 102 14.90 -7.19 -11.35
C GLU A 102 15.22 -8.53 -10.68
N ARG A 103 16.32 -9.18 -11.09
CA ARG A 103 16.80 -10.44 -10.44
C ARG A 103 16.97 -10.30 -8.92
N LYS A 104 17.39 -9.11 -8.45
CA LYS A 104 17.51 -8.82 -7.01
C LYS A 104 16.17 -8.75 -6.31
N ALA A 105 15.14 -8.21 -6.97
CA ALA A 105 13.78 -8.19 -6.43
C ALA A 105 13.25 -9.63 -6.34
N LEU A 106 13.43 -10.45 -7.38
CA LEU A 106 13.05 -11.86 -7.35
C LEU A 106 13.71 -12.63 -6.20
N ALA A 107 15.01 -12.43 -5.97
CA ALA A 107 15.72 -13.07 -4.86
C ALA A 107 15.20 -12.60 -3.48
N MET A 108 14.90 -11.31 -3.31
CA MET A 108 14.27 -10.78 -2.10
C MET A 108 12.88 -11.37 -1.88
N LEU A 109 12.09 -11.50 -2.94
CA LEU A 109 10.73 -12.06 -2.89
C LEU A 109 10.74 -13.55 -2.56
N PHE A 110 11.69 -14.29 -3.15
CA PHE A 110 11.93 -15.67 -2.77
C PHE A 110 12.31 -15.80 -1.29
N TYR A 111 13.21 -14.95 -0.79
CA TYR A 111 13.59 -14.93 0.63
C TYR A 111 12.39 -14.65 1.56
N PHE A 112 11.56 -13.67 1.23
CA PHE A 112 10.35 -13.42 2.00
C PHE A 112 9.36 -14.59 1.93
N GLY A 113 9.14 -15.14 0.73
CA GLY A 113 8.28 -16.31 0.55
C GLY A 113 8.73 -17.51 1.38
N THR A 114 10.02 -17.85 1.35
CA THR A 114 10.56 -18.97 2.15
C THR A 114 10.46 -18.71 3.64
N PHE A 115 10.71 -17.46 4.08
CA PHE A 115 10.53 -17.09 5.48
C PHE A 115 9.07 -17.25 5.94
N PHE A 116 8.10 -16.78 5.16
CA PHE A 116 6.69 -16.92 5.52
C PHE A 116 6.26 -18.38 5.52
N VAL A 117 6.70 -19.18 4.56
CA VAL A 117 6.46 -20.63 4.56
C VAL A 117 7.06 -21.27 5.82
N ALA A 118 8.29 -20.92 6.20
CA ALA A 118 8.90 -21.41 7.43
C ALA A 118 8.11 -21.00 8.68
N MET A 119 7.64 -19.75 8.74
CA MET A 119 6.77 -19.27 9.81
C MET A 119 5.47 -20.09 9.89
N ALA A 120 4.83 -20.38 8.76
CA ALA A 120 3.62 -21.21 8.70
C ALA A 120 3.84 -22.62 9.22
N PHE A 121 4.95 -23.27 8.86
CA PHE A 121 5.24 -24.60 9.37
C PHE A 121 5.65 -24.63 10.85
N GLN A 122 6.34 -23.59 11.33
CA GLN A 122 6.87 -23.58 12.70
C GLN A 122 5.85 -23.08 13.72
N PHE A 123 5.05 -22.09 13.37
CA PHE A 123 4.16 -21.39 14.32
C PHE A 123 2.69 -21.39 13.91
N GLY A 124 2.36 -21.78 12.67
CA GLY A 124 1.00 -21.71 12.16
C GLY A 124 0.13 -22.86 12.69
N GLN A 125 -0.98 -22.52 13.34
CA GLN A 125 -2.05 -23.47 13.60
C GLN A 125 -3.03 -23.43 12.43
N ILE A 126 -3.21 -24.57 11.76
CA ILE A 126 -4.16 -24.68 10.66
C ILE A 126 -5.56 -24.64 11.24
N ILE A 127 -6.34 -23.65 10.83
CA ILE A 127 -7.77 -23.59 11.17
C ILE A 127 -8.58 -23.89 9.93
N SER A 128 -9.52 -24.83 10.08
CA SER A 128 -10.59 -25.03 9.11
C SER A 128 -11.55 -23.86 9.22
N ASN A 129 -11.26 -22.77 8.51
CA ASN A 129 -12.19 -21.67 8.41
C ASN A 129 -13.24 -22.07 7.35
N GLU A 130 -14.45 -22.42 7.80
CA GLU A 130 -15.55 -22.90 6.91
C GLU A 130 -16.14 -21.79 6.02
N LYS A 131 -15.61 -20.57 6.09
CA LYS A 131 -16.12 -19.45 5.29
C LYS A 131 -15.66 -19.55 3.84
N GLY A 132 -16.55 -19.10 2.94
CA GLY A 132 -16.44 -19.30 1.49
C GLY A 132 -15.18 -18.71 0.86
N VAL A 133 -14.74 -19.35 -0.24
CA VAL A 133 -13.61 -18.95 -1.10
C VAL A 133 -13.69 -17.48 -1.52
N ASP A 134 -14.90 -16.94 -1.60
CA ASP A 134 -15.16 -15.54 -1.97
C ASP A 134 -14.46 -14.54 -1.03
N PHE A 135 -14.50 -14.75 0.29
CA PHE A 135 -13.84 -13.85 1.25
C PHE A 135 -12.32 -13.90 1.14
N VAL A 136 -11.78 -15.09 0.88
CA VAL A 136 -10.34 -15.28 0.65
C VAL A 136 -9.91 -14.51 -0.59
N LEU A 137 -10.67 -14.61 -1.69
CA LEU A 137 -10.38 -13.90 -2.93
C LEU A 137 -10.53 -12.38 -2.75
N THR A 138 -11.58 -11.93 -2.08
CA THR A 138 -11.80 -10.49 -1.81
C THR A 138 -10.70 -9.92 -0.91
N SER A 139 -10.25 -10.66 0.11
CA SER A 139 -9.10 -10.28 0.93
C SER A 139 -7.82 -10.15 0.12
N TYR A 140 -7.54 -11.15 -0.71
CA TYR A 140 -6.35 -11.20 -1.56
C TYR A 140 -6.31 -10.03 -2.54
N LEU A 141 -7.38 -9.85 -3.32
CA LEU A 141 -7.49 -8.79 -4.32
C LEU A 141 -7.60 -7.41 -3.66
N GLY A 142 -8.38 -7.31 -2.59
CA GLY A 142 -8.55 -6.12 -1.77
C GLY A 142 -7.22 -5.56 -1.29
N SER A 143 -6.44 -6.42 -0.64
CA SER A 143 -5.12 -6.07 -0.11
C SER A 143 -4.17 -5.64 -1.24
N ILE A 144 -4.11 -6.37 -2.34
CA ILE A 144 -3.25 -6.02 -3.49
C ILE A 144 -3.65 -4.66 -4.07
N LEU A 145 -4.92 -4.47 -4.40
CA LEU A 145 -5.41 -3.25 -5.04
C LEU A 145 -5.25 -2.03 -4.13
N PHE A 146 -5.45 -2.20 -2.82
CA PHE A 146 -5.30 -1.12 -1.84
C PHE A 146 -3.92 -0.45 -1.91
N TYR A 147 -2.84 -1.22 -2.01
CA TYR A 147 -1.50 -0.65 -2.18
C TYR A 147 -1.21 -0.26 -3.64
N LEU A 148 -1.64 -1.06 -4.62
CA LEU A 148 -1.33 -0.78 -6.03
C LEU A 148 -1.92 0.56 -6.50
N ILE A 149 -3.08 0.98 -6.00
CA ILE A 149 -3.68 2.28 -6.36
C ILE A 149 -2.80 3.43 -5.87
N ASP A 150 -2.32 3.39 -4.62
CA ASP A 150 -1.37 4.39 -4.10
C ASP A 150 -0.10 4.46 -4.96
N PHE A 151 0.47 3.29 -5.26
CA PHE A 151 1.70 3.23 -6.05
C PHE A 151 1.49 3.64 -7.50
N PHE A 152 0.31 3.41 -8.07
CA PHE A 152 -0.04 3.94 -9.38
C PHE A 152 -0.06 5.47 -9.38
N VAL A 153 -0.63 6.10 -8.34
CA VAL A 153 -0.62 7.57 -8.19
C VAL A 153 0.81 8.09 -7.99
N ILE A 154 1.57 7.50 -7.07
CA ILE A 154 2.96 7.90 -6.79
C ILE A 154 3.84 7.75 -8.03
N PHE A 155 3.67 6.66 -8.77
CA PHE A 155 4.40 6.40 -10.01
C PHE A 155 4.14 7.49 -11.06
N ASN A 156 2.86 7.83 -11.29
CA ASN A 156 2.49 8.93 -12.19
C ASN A 156 3.07 10.28 -11.73
N LEU A 157 3.07 10.55 -10.42
CA LEU A 157 3.63 11.79 -9.86
C LEU A 157 5.14 11.88 -10.05
N LEU A 158 5.87 10.79 -9.80
CA LEU A 158 7.32 10.73 -9.96
C LEU A 158 7.77 10.76 -11.42
N HIS A 159 6.97 10.22 -12.34
CA HIS A 159 7.23 10.31 -13.77
C HIS A 159 7.17 11.77 -14.26
N HIS A 160 6.14 12.51 -13.83
CA HIS A 160 5.95 13.91 -14.24
C HIS A 160 6.78 14.92 -13.42
N ASN A 161 7.17 14.56 -12.20
CA ASN A 161 8.00 15.40 -11.32
C ASN A 161 9.27 14.63 -10.90
N PRO A 162 10.20 14.38 -11.84
CA PRO A 162 11.38 13.57 -11.56
C PRO A 162 12.24 14.21 -10.47
N LEU A 163 12.83 13.35 -9.64
CA LEU A 163 13.72 13.73 -8.55
C LEU A 163 15.18 13.58 -8.97
N GLU A 164 15.90 14.70 -9.01
CA GLU A 164 17.32 14.73 -9.40
C GLU A 164 18.24 14.23 -8.27
N ARG A 165 17.99 14.67 -7.02
CA ARG A 165 18.93 14.43 -5.91
C ARG A 165 18.57 13.19 -5.11
N ARG A 166 19.58 12.35 -4.80
CA ARG A 166 19.43 11.15 -3.95
C ARG A 166 18.82 11.45 -2.58
N ARG A 167 19.24 12.54 -1.93
CA ARG A 167 18.69 12.97 -0.63
C ARG A 167 17.18 13.20 -0.67
N GLN A 168 16.65 13.76 -1.77
CA GLN A 168 15.22 14.01 -1.93
C GLN A 168 14.44 12.71 -2.09
N LYS A 169 15.01 11.72 -2.78
CA LYS A 169 14.42 10.37 -2.86
C LYS A 169 14.31 9.74 -1.47
N ILE A 170 15.38 9.81 -0.67
CA ILE A 170 15.38 9.28 0.70
C ILE A 170 14.33 9.99 1.57
N LEU A 171 14.26 11.32 1.52
CA LEU A 171 13.24 12.07 2.27
C LEU A 171 11.82 11.71 1.84
N LEU A 172 11.60 11.55 0.53
CA LEU A 172 10.30 11.11 0.00
C LEU A 172 9.97 9.67 0.43
N CYS A 173 10.97 8.77 0.50
CA CYS A 173 10.79 7.41 1.02
C CYS A 173 10.36 7.35 2.48
N ILE A 174 10.57 8.41 3.26
CA ILE A 174 10.12 8.50 4.66
C ILE A 174 8.77 9.22 4.73
N ALA A 175 8.61 10.32 3.98
CA ALA A 175 7.42 11.15 4.02
C ALA A 175 6.17 10.44 3.45
N LEU A 176 6.30 9.68 2.35
CA LEU A 176 5.16 8.98 1.75
C LEU A 176 4.57 7.91 2.69
N PRO A 177 5.36 6.98 3.27
CA PRO A 177 4.82 6.03 4.24
C PRO A 177 4.20 6.70 5.47
N ALA A 178 4.82 7.76 6.01
CA ALA A 178 4.29 8.45 7.17
C ALA A 178 2.89 9.04 6.90
N LEU A 179 2.72 9.70 5.76
CA LEU A 179 1.43 10.24 5.33
C LEU A 179 0.40 9.14 5.07
N PHE A 180 0.81 8.06 4.38
CA PHE A 180 -0.04 6.92 4.12
C PHE A 180 -0.54 6.26 5.40
N ILE A 181 0.34 6.01 6.38
CA ILE A 181 -0.03 5.43 7.68
C ILE A 181 -1.00 6.36 8.41
N LEU A 182 -0.70 7.66 8.49
CA LEU A 182 -1.55 8.63 9.17
C LEU A 182 -2.97 8.58 8.63
N VAL A 183 -3.13 8.70 7.31
CA VAL A 183 -4.45 8.74 6.66
C VAL A 183 -5.15 7.39 6.73
N THR A 184 -4.41 6.29 6.59
CA THR A 184 -4.98 4.95 6.67
C THR A 184 -5.50 4.65 8.08
N LYS A 185 -4.77 5.04 9.13
CA LYS A 185 -5.24 4.92 10.52
C LYS A 185 -6.46 5.81 10.79
N SER A 186 -6.54 6.99 10.17
CA SER A 186 -7.73 7.84 10.27
C SER A 186 -8.95 7.23 9.59
N ALA A 187 -8.77 6.57 8.44
CA ALA A 187 -9.86 5.88 7.74
C ALA A 187 -10.28 4.58 8.44
N MET A 188 -9.33 3.87 9.05
CA MET A 188 -9.53 2.56 9.67
C MET A 188 -8.88 2.52 11.06
N PRO A 189 -9.57 3.01 12.10
CA PRO A 189 -9.03 3.11 13.46
C PRO A 189 -8.62 1.76 14.07
N TYR A 190 -9.27 0.66 13.64
CA TYR A 190 -9.08 -0.68 14.19
C TYR A 190 -7.78 -1.39 13.73
N ILE A 191 -6.93 -0.74 12.93
CA ILE A 191 -5.69 -1.31 12.33
C ILE A 191 -4.50 -1.36 13.32
N GLU A 192 -4.70 -1.10 14.61
CA GLU A 192 -3.59 -0.99 15.57
C GLU A 192 -2.64 -2.19 15.56
N THR A 193 -3.18 -3.41 15.48
CA THR A 193 -2.38 -4.65 15.44
C THR A 193 -1.61 -4.84 14.14
N GLN A 194 -2.10 -4.29 13.02
CA GLN A 194 -1.53 -4.46 11.67
C GLN A 194 -0.68 -3.26 11.21
N THR A 195 -0.50 -2.25 12.08
CA THR A 195 0.20 -1.01 11.71
C THR A 195 1.67 -1.26 11.29
N LEU A 196 2.35 -2.24 11.92
CA LEU A 196 3.71 -2.60 11.54
C LEU A 196 3.75 -3.16 10.10
N TYR A 197 2.87 -4.10 9.77
CA TYR A 197 2.83 -4.69 8.42
C TYR A 197 2.43 -3.66 7.36
N LEU A 198 1.48 -2.78 7.68
CA LEU A 198 1.14 -1.63 6.84
C LEU A 198 2.38 -0.77 6.54
N ALA A 199 3.16 -0.43 7.56
CA ALA A 199 4.39 0.35 7.43
C ALA A 199 5.46 -0.40 6.61
N LEU A 200 5.66 -1.69 6.90
CA LEU A 200 6.64 -2.52 6.22
C LEU A 200 6.30 -2.72 4.75
N HIS A 201 5.07 -3.06 4.39
CA HIS A 201 4.66 -3.25 2.99
C HIS A 201 4.74 -1.96 2.19
N PHE A 202 4.18 -0.86 2.72
CA PHE A 202 4.22 0.41 2.01
C PHE A 202 5.66 0.95 1.89
N GLY A 203 6.44 0.87 2.96
CA GLY A 203 7.87 1.21 2.95
C GLY A 203 8.65 0.35 1.95
N SER A 204 8.33 -0.95 1.87
CA SER A 204 8.95 -1.89 0.93
C SER A 204 8.73 -1.49 -0.52
N MET A 205 7.49 -1.23 -0.89
CA MET A 205 7.14 -0.81 -2.25
C MET A 205 7.77 0.54 -2.58
N THR A 206 7.84 1.47 -1.61
CA THR A 206 8.49 2.77 -1.79
C THR A 206 9.99 2.63 -2.02
N ALA A 207 10.63 1.71 -1.29
CA ALA A 207 12.03 1.38 -1.42
C ALA A 207 12.36 0.75 -2.79
N LEU A 208 11.53 -0.21 -3.24
CA LEU A 208 11.63 -0.80 -4.58
C LEU A 208 11.50 0.24 -5.69
N LEU A 209 10.49 1.13 -5.59
CA LEU A 209 10.27 2.20 -6.56
C LEU A 209 11.45 3.18 -6.62
N ALA A 210 11.99 3.56 -5.46
CA ALA A 210 13.08 4.53 -5.38
C ALA A 210 14.40 4.01 -6.00
N LYS A 211 14.66 2.71 -5.90
CA LYS A 211 15.88 2.10 -6.44
C LYS A 211 15.79 1.83 -7.93
N SER A 212 14.72 1.20 -8.38
CA SER A 212 14.59 0.60 -9.72
C SER A 212 14.13 1.56 -10.82
N LYS A 213 14.23 2.89 -10.59
CA LYS A 213 13.98 3.97 -11.57
C LYS A 213 12.84 3.68 -12.57
N ASN A 214 11.62 3.43 -12.07
CA ASN A 214 10.38 3.16 -12.84
C ASN A 214 10.05 1.70 -13.16
N ASN A 215 10.68 0.72 -12.50
CA ASN A 215 10.27 -0.67 -12.62
C ASN A 215 9.01 -0.98 -11.79
N MET A 216 7.85 -0.91 -12.44
CA MET A 216 6.56 -1.27 -11.84
C MET A 216 6.42 -2.79 -11.66
N GLY A 217 7.17 -3.59 -12.42
CA GLY A 217 7.21 -5.05 -12.29
C GLY A 217 7.56 -5.51 -10.87
N ASN A 218 8.57 -4.88 -10.25
CA ASN A 218 8.97 -5.18 -8.87
C ASN A 218 7.82 -4.95 -7.87
N ILE A 219 7.06 -3.87 -8.05
CA ILE A 219 5.97 -3.47 -7.15
C ILE A 219 4.77 -4.40 -7.32
N PHE A 220 4.42 -4.70 -8.57
CA PHE A 220 3.35 -5.64 -8.90
C PHE A 220 3.64 -7.02 -8.33
N LEU A 221 4.84 -7.55 -8.57
CA LEU A 221 5.22 -8.88 -8.13
C LEU A 221 5.35 -8.97 -6.60
N TYR A 222 5.83 -7.92 -5.93
CA TYR A 222 5.79 -7.82 -4.46
C TYR A 222 4.35 -7.85 -3.93
N SER A 223 3.44 -7.13 -4.56
CA SER A 223 2.03 -7.11 -4.13
C SER A 223 1.38 -8.48 -4.27
N VAL A 224 1.56 -9.13 -5.42
CA VAL A 224 0.95 -10.43 -5.75
C VAL A 224 1.56 -11.59 -4.96
N LEU A 225 2.89 -11.61 -4.76
CA LEU A 225 3.56 -12.75 -4.12
C LEU A 225 3.76 -12.59 -2.61
N ILE A 226 3.73 -11.36 -2.09
CA ILE A 226 3.94 -11.12 -0.66
C ILE A 226 2.66 -10.59 -0.01
N ILE A 227 2.14 -9.44 -0.44
CA ILE A 227 1.00 -8.79 0.23
C ILE A 227 -0.25 -9.68 0.20
N GLY A 228 -0.66 -10.15 -0.98
CA GLY A 228 -1.85 -10.99 -1.12
C GLY A 228 -1.77 -12.30 -0.33
N PRO A 229 -0.69 -13.10 -0.46
CA PRO A 229 -0.54 -14.33 0.33
C PRO A 229 -0.47 -14.04 1.83
N MET A 230 0.16 -12.94 2.26
CA MET A 230 0.17 -12.56 3.67
C MET A 230 -1.21 -12.20 4.22
N SER A 231 -2.06 -11.52 3.44
CA SER A 231 -3.41 -11.19 3.90
C SER A 231 -4.24 -12.45 4.12
N VAL A 232 -4.20 -13.38 3.16
CA VAL A 232 -5.02 -14.62 3.19
C VAL A 232 -4.46 -15.69 4.12
N PHE A 233 -3.16 -15.95 4.08
CA PHE A 233 -2.60 -17.08 4.83
C PHE A 233 -2.24 -16.67 6.26
N PHE A 234 -1.77 -15.43 6.46
CA PHE A 234 -1.14 -15.00 7.71
C PHE A 234 -1.98 -14.01 8.52
N GLY A 235 -3.19 -13.66 8.08
CA GLY A 235 -4.08 -12.77 8.82
C GLY A 235 -3.59 -11.33 8.87
N VAL A 236 -2.83 -10.92 7.86
CA VAL A 236 -2.32 -9.54 7.69
C VAL A 236 -3.32 -8.70 6.87
N ASP A 237 -4.57 -9.15 6.78
CA ASP A 237 -5.65 -8.38 6.16
C ASP A 237 -5.93 -7.11 6.99
N LEU A 238 -6.01 -5.96 6.31
CA LEU A 238 -6.20 -4.66 6.97
C LEU A 238 -7.64 -4.44 7.49
N VAL A 239 -8.61 -5.11 6.89
CA VAL A 239 -10.04 -4.95 7.14
C VAL A 239 -10.54 -6.03 8.10
N TRP A 240 -10.16 -7.27 7.84
CA TRP A 240 -10.68 -8.43 8.56
C TRP A 240 -9.66 -9.13 9.45
N ALA A 241 -8.41 -8.66 9.48
CA ALA A 241 -7.34 -9.26 10.28
C ALA A 241 -7.22 -10.77 10.05
N ASP A 242 -7.28 -11.57 11.11
CA ASP A 242 -7.15 -13.01 11.11
C ASP A 242 -8.49 -13.76 10.95
N ASN A 243 -9.63 -13.04 10.88
CA ASN A 243 -10.95 -13.66 10.81
C ASN A 243 -11.14 -14.61 9.63
N TYR A 244 -10.42 -14.39 8.54
CA TYR A 244 -10.46 -15.21 7.31
C TYR A 244 -9.11 -15.83 6.96
N SER A 245 -8.14 -15.80 7.88
CA SER A 245 -6.84 -16.41 7.60
C SER A 245 -6.90 -17.93 7.70
N LYS A 246 -6.02 -18.59 6.95
CA LYS A 246 -5.87 -20.06 6.99
C LYS A 246 -5.01 -20.51 8.18
N TYR A 247 -3.99 -19.72 8.52
CA TYR A 247 -3.13 -19.97 9.67
C TYR A 247 -3.42 -18.92 10.73
N LEU A 248 -3.78 -19.37 11.93
CA LEU A 248 -3.71 -18.52 13.11
C LEU A 248 -2.32 -18.65 13.73
N TYR A 249 -1.79 -17.51 14.11
CA TYR A 249 -0.55 -17.44 14.87
C TYR A 249 -0.89 -17.12 16.32
N PRO A 250 -0.16 -17.67 17.30
CA PRO A 250 -0.27 -17.21 18.67
C PRO A 250 -0.05 -15.69 18.71
N SER A 251 -0.80 -15.01 19.59
CA SER A 251 -1.05 -13.56 19.66
C SER A 251 0.18 -12.63 19.68
N HIS A 252 1.39 -13.18 19.64
CA HIS A 252 2.64 -12.42 19.68
C HIS A 252 3.65 -12.94 18.66
N THR A 253 3.42 -12.68 17.36
CA THR A 253 4.53 -12.65 16.41
C THR A 253 5.51 -11.57 16.85
N SER A 254 6.78 -11.93 17.06
CA SER A 254 7.81 -10.98 17.51
C SER A 254 7.97 -9.84 16.50
N LEU A 255 7.55 -8.63 16.86
CA LEU A 255 7.65 -7.43 16.03
C LEU A 255 9.10 -7.18 15.59
N MET A 256 10.06 -7.44 16.49
CA MET A 256 11.49 -7.32 16.20
C MET A 256 11.94 -8.36 15.17
N GLY A 257 11.48 -9.61 15.29
CA GLY A 257 11.80 -10.66 14.32
C GLY A 257 11.29 -10.32 12.91
N THR A 258 10.02 -9.91 12.81
CA THR A 258 9.42 -9.44 11.56
C THR A 258 10.20 -8.27 10.97
N PHE A 259 10.52 -7.25 11.76
CA PHE A 259 11.30 -6.10 11.29
C PHE A 259 12.70 -6.51 10.77
N LEU A 260 13.41 -7.38 11.50
CA LEU A 260 14.75 -7.84 11.11
C LEU A 260 14.72 -8.62 9.80
N VAL A 261 13.68 -9.41 9.55
CA VAL A 261 13.51 -10.14 8.28
C VAL A 261 13.33 -9.17 7.11
N TRP A 262 12.51 -8.12 7.26
CA TRP A 262 12.41 -7.12 6.21
C TRP A 262 13.75 -6.40 6.01
N LEU A 263 14.43 -6.07 7.12
CA LEU A 263 15.73 -5.39 7.07
C LEU A 263 16.78 -6.22 6.33
N THR A 264 16.89 -7.53 6.57
CA THR A 264 17.85 -8.41 5.86
C THR A 264 17.53 -8.47 4.37
N GLY A 265 16.25 -8.63 4.00
CA GLY A 265 15.80 -8.58 2.61
C GLY A 265 16.19 -7.25 1.93
N PHE A 266 16.02 -6.12 2.62
CA PHE A 266 16.41 -4.81 2.11
C PHE A 266 17.91 -4.61 2.02
N ILE A 267 18.69 -5.02 3.02
CA ILE A 267 20.14 -4.92 2.96
C ILE A 267 20.65 -5.64 1.72
N TYR A 268 20.15 -6.85 1.46
CA TYR A 268 20.47 -7.59 0.24
C TYR A 268 20.04 -6.85 -1.02
N TYR A 269 18.77 -6.42 -1.10
CA TYR A 269 18.24 -5.73 -2.28
C TYR A 269 19.02 -4.46 -2.58
N PHE A 270 19.35 -3.66 -1.56
CA PHE A 270 20.06 -2.40 -1.69
C PHE A 270 21.55 -2.53 -1.92
N ARG A 271 22.20 -3.63 -1.51
CA ARG A 271 23.62 -3.87 -1.74
C ARG A 271 23.95 -3.70 -3.23
N THR A 272 24.77 -2.70 -3.51
CA THR A 272 25.34 -2.47 -4.83
C THR A 272 26.42 -3.53 -5.05
N ASN A 273 26.14 -4.50 -5.90
CA ASN A 273 27.21 -5.27 -6.53
C ASN A 273 27.78 -4.34 -7.59
N GLN A 274 28.67 -3.43 -7.19
CA GLN A 274 29.64 -2.96 -8.16
C GLN A 274 30.53 -4.18 -8.43
N PRO A 275 30.73 -4.59 -9.71
CA PRO A 275 31.92 -5.37 -10.00
C PRO A 275 33.12 -4.53 -9.51
N ALA A 276 33.95 -5.13 -8.66
CA ALA A 276 35.29 -4.63 -8.43
C ALA A 276 36.10 -4.76 -9.73
#